data_AF-A0A382ZDY3-F1
#
_entry.id   AF-A0A382ZDY3-F1
#
_cell.length_a   1.000
_cell.length_b   1.000
_cell.length_c   1.000
_cell.angle_alpha   90.00
_cell.angle_beta   90.00
_cell.angle_gamma   90.00
#
_symmetry.space_group_name_H-M   'P 1'
#
loop_
_entity.id
_entity.type
_entity.pdbx_description
1 polymer ?
#
loop_
_entity_poly.entity_id
_entity_poly.type
_entity_poly.pdbx_seq_one_letter_code
_entity_poly.pdbx_strand_id
1 'polypeptide(L)'
;VRIESNTSQDLIKRHLKEEYSLGCQFTQLNKSLKKDLPSIELNEDVLIGELINFFNRLGFRSKIFNSDGISIPAELSLKEAKNFNNDRSEDFDFQQLISSLTSISKSTDYGDIEWIKRLFIRALKKTNKPGEIQLVSDLLAKIHSENDKFLDSDHVEVLRYFPVDS
;
A
#
# COMPACT_ATOMS: atom_id res chain seq x y z
N VAL A 1 -8.60 13.34 13.75
CA VAL A 1 -9.12 12.17 14.52
C VAL A 1 -8.15 11.82 15.62
N ARG A 2 -8.61 11.55 16.85
CA ARG A 2 -7.73 11.08 17.94
C ARG A 2 -7.59 9.56 17.89
N ILE A 3 -6.35 9.07 17.89
CA ILE A 3 -6.00 7.65 17.90
C ILE A 3 -5.43 7.28 19.26
N GLU A 4 -6.00 6.23 19.85
CA GLU A 4 -5.60 5.63 21.11
C GLU A 4 -5.13 4.18 20.89
N SER A 5 -4.58 3.55 21.93
CA SER A 5 -4.01 2.20 21.83
C SER A 5 -5.01 1.10 21.43
N ASN A 6 -6.30 1.33 21.67
CA ASN A 6 -7.40 0.44 21.31
C ASN A 6 -8.11 0.83 20.00
N THR A 7 -7.67 1.89 19.32
CA THR A 7 -8.32 2.32 18.08
C THR A 7 -8.10 1.27 16.99
N SER A 8 -9.20 0.84 16.36
CA SER A 8 -9.15 -0.17 15.30
C SER A 8 -8.27 0.28 14.14
N GLN A 9 -7.39 -0.61 13.67
CA GLN A 9 -6.56 -0.36 12.49
C GLN A 9 -7.39 -0.01 11.25
N ASP A 10 -8.60 -0.57 11.12
CA ASP A 10 -9.46 -0.30 9.96
C ASP A 10 -10.02 1.12 9.99
N LEU A 11 -10.31 1.66 11.17
CA LEU A 11 -10.70 3.07 11.31
C LEU A 11 -9.56 4.01 10.90
N ILE A 12 -8.34 3.66 11.29
CA ILE A 12 -7.14 4.43 10.96
C ILE A 12 -6.88 4.38 9.45
N LYS A 13 -6.89 3.20 8.85
CA LYS A 13 -6.73 3.01 7.40
C LYS A 13 -7.80 3.79 6.64
N ARG A 14 -9.06 3.71 7.09
CA ARG A 14 -10.18 4.41 6.47
C ARG A 14 -9.98 5.92 6.53
N HIS A 15 -9.63 6.47 7.69
CA HIS A 15 -9.41 7.91 7.84
C HIS A 15 -8.24 8.42 6.99
N LEU A 16 -7.10 7.70 6.97
CA LEU A 16 -5.95 8.04 6.11
C LEU A 16 -6.31 8.01 4.62
N LYS A 17 -7.15 7.05 4.22
CA LYS A 17 -7.62 6.90 2.84
C LYS A 17 -8.60 8.00 2.45
N GLU A 18 -9.59 8.30 3.29
CA GLU A 18 -10.68 9.24 2.98
C GLU A 18 -10.21 10.70 3.02
N GLU A 19 -9.41 11.08 4.02
CA GLU A 19 -9.00 12.49 4.20
C GLU A 19 -7.74 12.84 3.41
N TYR A 20 -6.78 11.90 3.34
CA TYR A 20 -5.44 12.18 2.84
C TYR A 20 -5.08 11.40 1.57
N SER A 21 -5.97 10.54 1.06
CA SER A 21 -5.68 9.64 -0.07
C SER A 21 -4.46 8.73 0.16
N LEU A 22 -4.20 8.36 1.42
CA LEU A 22 -3.04 7.56 1.82
C LEU A 22 -3.43 6.10 2.12
N GLY A 23 -2.59 5.18 1.68
CA GLY A 23 -2.62 3.76 2.07
C GLY A 23 -1.69 3.48 3.25
N CYS A 24 -2.00 2.44 4.04
CA CYS A 24 -1.15 2.00 5.13
C CYS A 24 -1.04 0.48 5.17
N GLN A 25 0.19 -0.02 5.30
CA GLN A 25 0.48 -1.42 5.55
C GLN A 25 0.95 -1.58 7.00
N PHE A 26 0.35 -2.51 7.74
CA PHE A 26 0.80 -2.90 9.06
C PHE A 26 1.37 -4.32 9.01
N THR A 27 2.51 -4.53 9.68
CA THR A 27 3.10 -5.85 9.92
C THR A 27 3.30 -6.01 11.41
N GLN A 28 2.77 -7.09 11.99
CA GLN A 28 2.94 -7.40 13.40
C GLN A 28 4.43 -7.52 13.74
N LEU A 29 4.87 -6.84 14.78
CA LEU A 29 6.17 -7.06 15.40
C LEU A 29 5.99 -7.99 16.60
N ASN A 30 6.84 -9.01 16.71
CA ASN A 30 6.98 -9.81 17.93
C ASN A 30 7.71 -8.99 19.01
N LYS A 31 7.07 -7.91 19.48
CA LYS A 31 7.58 -7.04 20.55
C LYS A 31 6.51 -6.86 21.63
N SER A 32 6.97 -6.79 22.88
CA SER A 32 6.13 -6.45 24.02
C SER A 32 5.57 -5.04 23.86
N LEU A 33 4.23 -4.92 23.86
CA LEU A 33 3.53 -3.64 23.83
C LEU A 33 3.91 -2.80 25.06
N LYS A 34 4.19 -1.52 24.86
CA LYS A 34 4.39 -0.59 25.99
C LYS A 34 3.02 -0.29 26.63
N LYS A 35 2.94 -0.41 27.96
CA LYS A 35 1.68 -0.31 28.73
C LYS A 35 1.07 1.11 28.76
N ASP A 36 1.87 2.15 28.51
CA ASP A 36 1.40 3.54 28.44
C ASP A 36 1.76 4.14 27.08
N LEU A 37 0.78 4.15 26.18
CA LEU A 37 0.90 4.75 24.86
C LEU A 37 0.08 6.03 24.82
N PRO A 38 0.72 7.21 24.65
CA PRO A 38 0.00 8.46 24.51
C PRO A 38 -0.82 8.42 23.21
N SER A 39 -2.03 8.99 23.25
CA SER A 39 -2.85 9.18 22.05
C SER A 39 -2.18 10.14 21.08
N ILE A 40 -2.32 9.90 19.78
CA ILE A 40 -1.91 10.85 18.73
C ILE A 40 -3.17 11.46 18.10
N GLU A 41 -3.15 12.77 17.86
CA GLU A 41 -4.21 13.44 17.11
C GLU A 41 -3.79 13.56 15.66
N LEU A 42 -4.49 12.87 14.76
CA LEU A 42 -4.30 13.03 13.32
C LEU A 42 -4.87 14.37 12.88
N ASN A 43 -3.97 15.25 12.47
CA ASN A 43 -4.24 16.52 11.81
C ASN A 43 -3.26 16.70 10.62
N GLU A 44 -3.46 17.76 9.83
CA GLU A 44 -2.67 18.02 8.63
C GLU A 44 -1.15 18.11 8.86
N ASP A 45 -0.73 18.52 10.07
CA ASP A 45 0.66 18.83 10.41
C ASP A 45 1.44 17.63 10.96
N VAL A 46 0.76 16.53 11.28
CA VAL A 46 1.41 15.31 11.78
C VAL A 46 2.37 14.77 10.73
N LEU A 47 3.60 14.49 11.15
CA LEU A 47 4.59 13.88 10.28
C LEU A 47 4.34 12.39 10.10
N ILE A 48 4.61 11.87 8.90
CA ILE A 48 4.56 10.43 8.62
C ILE A 48 5.46 9.64 9.57
N GLY A 49 6.63 10.19 9.92
CA GLY A 49 7.55 9.58 10.88
C GLY A 49 6.97 9.48 12.29
N GLU A 50 6.19 10.46 12.74
CA GLU A 50 5.52 10.43 14.04
C GLU A 50 4.44 9.37 14.08
N LEU A 51 3.67 9.28 12.99
CA LEU A 51 2.65 8.27 12.81
C LEU A 51 3.25 6.85 12.77
N ILE A 52 4.33 6.64 12.04
CA ILE A 52 5.05 5.36 11.99
C ILE A 52 5.64 5.00 13.38
N ASN A 53 6.20 5.98 14.08
CA ASN A 53 6.73 5.76 15.42
C ASN A 53 5.63 5.39 16.42
N PHE A 54 4.45 5.99 16.31
CA PHE A 54 3.29 5.63 17.11
C PHE A 54 2.90 4.16 16.89
N PHE A 55 2.78 3.71 15.63
CA PHE A 55 2.48 2.32 15.32
C PHE A 55 3.57 1.33 15.73
N ASN A 56 4.84 1.69 15.59
CA ASN A 56 5.96 0.87 16.06
C ASN A 56 5.87 0.64 17.57
N ARG A 57 5.44 1.64 18.35
CA ARG A 57 5.24 1.49 19.80
C ARG A 57 4.03 0.62 20.13
N LEU A 58 3.01 0.62 19.27
CA LEU A 58 1.88 -0.33 19.30
C LEU A 58 2.25 -1.74 18.79
N GLY A 59 3.53 -2.01 18.53
CA GLY A 59 3.97 -3.34 18.08
C GLY A 59 3.67 -3.62 16.61
N PHE A 60 3.47 -2.59 15.79
CA PHE A 60 3.28 -2.73 14.34
C PHE A 60 4.38 -1.98 13.59
N ARG A 61 5.05 -2.68 12.67
CA ARG A 61 5.82 -1.99 11.64
C ARG A 61 4.83 -1.46 10.61
N SER A 62 4.82 -0.15 10.40
CA SER A 62 3.94 0.48 9.41
C SER A 62 4.71 1.09 8.25
N LYS A 63 4.11 1.07 7.06
CA LYS A 63 4.52 1.88 5.91
C LYS A 63 3.31 2.65 5.39
N ILE A 64 3.51 3.92 5.06
CA ILE A 64 2.49 4.81 4.50
C ILE A 64 2.80 5.04 3.02
N PHE A 65 1.77 4.99 2.18
CA PHE A 65 1.88 5.12 0.73
C PHE A 65 0.90 6.19 0.22
N ASN A 66 1.24 6.89 -0.85
CA ASN A 66 0.24 7.70 -1.59
C ASN A 66 -0.68 6.81 -2.44
N SER A 67 -1.63 7.43 -3.15
CA SER A 67 -2.51 6.78 -4.14
C SER A 67 -1.77 5.99 -5.22
N ASP A 68 -0.50 6.28 -5.37
CA ASP A 68 0.36 5.76 -6.41
C ASP A 68 1.17 4.54 -5.95
N GLY A 69 1.10 4.18 -4.68
CA GLY A 69 1.86 3.09 -4.07
C GLY A 69 3.31 3.45 -3.77
N ILE A 70 3.61 4.75 -3.80
CA ILE A 70 4.92 5.27 -3.44
C ILE A 70 4.96 5.46 -1.93
N SER A 71 5.96 4.86 -1.28
CA SER A 71 6.19 5.06 0.15
C SER A 71 6.48 6.53 0.41
N ILE A 72 5.72 7.12 1.34
CA ILE A 72 5.91 8.51 1.72
C ILE A 72 7.13 8.64 2.65
N PRO A 73 8.01 9.62 2.43
CA PRO A 73 9.10 9.94 3.34
C PRO A 73 8.61 10.33 4.74
N ALA A 74 9.41 10.06 5.78
CA ALA A 74 9.02 10.23 7.18
C ALA A 74 8.95 11.72 7.60
N GLU A 75 9.67 12.56 6.88
CA GLU A 75 9.80 14.00 7.06
C GLU A 75 8.62 14.81 6.52
N LEU A 76 7.73 14.19 5.71
CA LEU A 76 6.56 14.88 5.20
C LEU A 76 5.41 14.84 6.20
N SER A 77 4.64 15.93 6.22
CA SER A 77 3.34 16.00 6.91
C SER A 77 2.25 15.23 6.16
N LEU A 78 1.14 14.91 6.83
CA LEU A 78 -0.04 14.30 6.19
C LEU A 78 -0.58 15.16 5.03
N LYS A 79 -0.51 16.48 5.15
CA LYS A 79 -0.88 17.42 4.09
C LYS A 79 0.01 17.31 2.86
N GLU A 80 1.33 17.25 3.06
CA GLU A 80 2.31 17.15 1.96
C GLU A 80 2.29 15.77 1.32
N ALA A 81 2.10 14.71 2.13
CA ALA A 81 2.02 13.33 1.69
C ALA A 81 0.98 13.09 0.58
N LYS A 82 -0.15 13.81 0.63
CA LYS A 82 -1.22 13.73 -0.36
C LYS A 82 -0.76 14.07 -1.77
N ASN A 83 0.12 15.07 -1.89
CA ASN A 83 0.63 15.56 -3.16
C ASN A 83 2.06 15.08 -3.43
N PHE A 84 2.58 14.18 -2.60
CA PHE A 84 3.91 13.65 -2.79
C PHE A 84 3.95 12.87 -4.10
N ASN A 85 4.61 13.46 -5.08
CA ASN A 85 5.00 12.80 -6.30
C ASN A 85 6.53 12.71 -6.28
N ASN A 86 7.04 11.55 -6.65
CA ASN A 86 8.47 11.40 -6.86
C ASN A 86 8.73 11.82 -8.30
N ASP A 87 9.50 12.88 -8.53
CA ASP A 87 10.10 13.12 -9.84
C ASP A 87 11.12 12.01 -10.09
N ARG A 88 10.63 10.85 -10.51
CA ARG A 88 11.41 9.67 -10.85
C ARG A 88 11.08 9.24 -12.26
N SER A 89 12.07 8.63 -12.93
CA SER A 89 11.90 8.12 -14.28
C SER A 89 10.79 7.06 -14.33
N GLU A 90 10.12 6.93 -15.48
CA GLU A 90 9.04 5.94 -15.69
C GLU A 90 9.48 4.50 -15.33
N ASP A 91 10.75 4.17 -15.60
CA ASP A 91 11.35 2.87 -15.22
C ASP A 91 11.37 2.68 -13.69
N PHE A 92 11.65 3.72 -12.91
CA PHE A 92 11.66 3.63 -11.45
C PHE A 92 10.26 3.36 -10.91
N ASP A 93 9.24 4.05 -11.44
CA ASP A 93 7.85 3.86 -11.04
C ASP A 93 7.39 2.43 -11.30
N PHE A 94 7.73 1.87 -12.47
CA PHE A 94 7.42 0.49 -12.80
C PHE A 94 8.10 -0.49 -11.82
N GLN A 95 9.39 -0.31 -11.54
CA GLN A 95 10.10 -1.14 -10.57
C GLN A 95 9.49 -1.05 -9.16
N GLN A 96 8.99 0.12 -8.77
CA GLN A 96 8.31 0.29 -7.49
C GLN A 96 6.96 -0.45 -7.45
N LEU A 97 6.18 -0.40 -8.53
CA LEU A 97 4.93 -1.16 -8.65
C LEU A 97 5.20 -2.67 -8.55
N ILE A 98 6.22 -3.17 -9.26
CA ILE A 98 6.66 -4.57 -9.20
C ILE A 98 7.12 -4.95 -7.80
N SER A 99 7.87 -4.10 -7.11
CA SER A 99 8.32 -4.35 -5.74
C SER A 99 7.15 -4.47 -4.75
N SER A 100 6.14 -3.61 -4.91
CA SER A 100 4.90 -3.67 -4.13
C SER A 100 4.12 -4.96 -4.39
N LEU A 101 3.88 -5.30 -5.67
CA LEU A 101 3.18 -6.52 -6.06
C LEU A 101 3.93 -7.78 -5.61
N THR A 102 5.26 -7.79 -5.71
CA THR A 102 6.12 -8.88 -5.22
C THR A 102 6.05 -9.03 -3.71
N SER A 103 5.89 -7.93 -2.98
CA SER A 103 5.73 -7.96 -1.53
C SER A 103 4.35 -8.49 -1.14
N ILE A 104 3.30 -8.10 -1.87
CA ILE A 104 1.94 -8.60 -1.69
C ILE A 104 1.88 -10.09 -2.02
N SER A 105 2.52 -10.54 -3.10
CA SER A 105 2.58 -11.96 -3.50
C SER A 105 3.40 -12.86 -2.56
N LYS A 106 3.88 -12.34 -1.44
CA LYS A 106 4.49 -13.11 -0.34
C LYS A 106 3.62 -13.11 0.91
N SER A 107 2.45 -12.48 0.86
CA SER A 107 1.54 -12.27 1.98
C SER A 107 0.16 -12.82 1.61
N THR A 108 -0.28 -13.85 2.32
CA THR A 108 -1.58 -14.49 2.08
C THR A 108 -2.77 -13.69 2.65
N ASP A 109 -2.52 -12.72 3.54
CA ASP A 109 -3.58 -12.02 4.30
C ASP A 109 -3.90 -10.60 3.78
N TYR A 110 -3.33 -10.16 2.65
CA TYR A 110 -3.52 -8.79 2.18
C TYR A 110 -4.98 -8.55 1.75
N GLY A 111 -5.72 -7.73 2.51
CA GLY A 111 -7.17 -7.59 2.39
C GLY A 111 -7.69 -6.42 1.55
N ASP A 112 -6.85 -5.48 1.10
CA ASP A 112 -7.33 -4.38 0.24
C ASP A 112 -7.24 -4.80 -1.24
N ILE A 113 -8.25 -5.54 -1.69
CA ILE A 113 -8.30 -6.10 -3.05
C ILE A 113 -8.39 -5.01 -4.12
N GLU A 114 -9.16 -3.96 -3.88
CA GLU A 114 -9.23 -2.78 -4.76
C GLU A 114 -7.89 -2.07 -4.90
N TRP A 115 -7.07 -2.10 -3.87
CA TRP A 115 -5.70 -1.62 -3.96
C TRP A 115 -4.81 -2.51 -4.83
N ILE A 116 -4.88 -3.84 -4.65
CA ILE A 116 -4.15 -4.79 -5.50
C ILE A 116 -4.51 -4.58 -6.98
N LYS A 117 -5.80 -4.48 -7.30
CA LYS A 117 -6.28 -4.24 -8.68
C LYS A 117 -5.71 -2.94 -9.25
N ARG A 118 -5.72 -1.85 -8.48
CA ARG A 118 -5.15 -0.55 -8.92
C ARG A 118 -3.65 -0.62 -9.20
N LEU A 119 -2.89 -1.36 -8.40
CA LEU A 119 -1.46 -1.57 -8.65
C LEU A 119 -1.22 -2.31 -9.98
N PHE A 120 -1.99 -3.37 -10.24
CA PHE A 120 -1.90 -4.09 -11.52
C PHE A 120 -2.26 -3.21 -12.71
N ILE A 121 -3.39 -2.50 -12.65
CA ILE A 121 -3.83 -1.62 -13.73
C ILE A 121 -2.78 -0.53 -14.02
N ARG A 122 -2.15 0.05 -12.99
CA ARG A 122 -1.05 1.01 -13.18
C ARG A 122 0.19 0.38 -13.81
N ALA A 123 0.57 -0.82 -13.36
CA ALA A 123 1.71 -1.52 -13.92
C ALA A 123 1.50 -1.80 -15.42
N LEU A 124 0.30 -2.28 -15.79
CA LEU A 124 -0.10 -2.55 -17.17
C LEU A 124 -0.15 -1.29 -18.05
N LYS A 125 -0.57 -0.15 -17.51
CA LYS A 125 -0.56 1.14 -18.24
C LYS A 125 0.84 1.71 -18.47
N LYS A 126 1.83 1.30 -17.66
CA LYS A 126 3.21 1.81 -17.74
C LYS A 126 4.15 0.89 -18.53
N THR A 127 3.81 -0.38 -18.68
CA THR A 127 4.60 -1.31 -19.48
C THR A 127 4.17 -1.31 -20.94
N ASN A 128 5.15 -1.21 -21.83
CA ASN A 128 4.99 -1.51 -23.26
C ASN A 128 5.98 -2.60 -23.70
N LYS A 129 6.69 -3.23 -22.75
CA LYS A 129 7.71 -4.24 -23.05
C LYS A 129 7.13 -5.64 -22.79
N PRO A 130 7.22 -6.57 -23.75
CA PRO A 130 6.69 -7.93 -23.59
C PRO A 130 7.17 -8.64 -22.30
N GLY A 131 8.45 -8.49 -21.95
CA GLY A 131 9.00 -9.09 -20.72
C GLY A 131 8.43 -8.50 -19.42
N GLU A 132 8.08 -7.22 -19.42
CA GLU A 132 7.45 -6.55 -18.27
C GLU A 132 5.97 -6.95 -18.14
N ILE A 133 5.27 -7.13 -19.27
CA ILE A 133 3.89 -7.66 -19.29
C ILE A 133 3.88 -9.09 -18.73
N GLN A 134 4.82 -9.93 -19.15
CA GLN A 134 4.95 -11.30 -18.63
C GLN A 134 5.17 -11.30 -17.12
N LEU A 135 6.07 -10.45 -16.61
CA LEU A 135 6.34 -10.32 -15.18
C LEU A 135 5.09 -9.93 -14.38
N VAL A 136 4.30 -8.98 -14.90
CA VAL A 136 3.03 -8.57 -14.27
C VAL A 136 2.02 -9.71 -14.31
N SER A 137 1.98 -10.50 -15.39
CA SER A 137 1.13 -11.70 -15.50
C SER A 137 1.49 -12.75 -14.45
N ASP A 138 2.77 -13.07 -14.31
CA ASP A 138 3.26 -14.05 -13.34
C ASP A 138 2.91 -13.64 -11.90
N LEU A 139 3.03 -12.35 -11.58
CA LEU A 139 2.64 -11.80 -10.27
C LEU A 139 1.13 -11.88 -10.04
N LEU A 140 0.30 -11.66 -11.06
CA LEU A 140 -1.15 -11.77 -10.97
C LEU A 140 -1.58 -13.21 -10.69
N ALA A 141 -1.02 -14.17 -11.43
CA ALA A 141 -1.27 -15.60 -11.21
C ALA A 141 -0.84 -16.04 -9.81
N LYS A 142 0.30 -15.52 -9.33
CA LYS A 142 0.79 -15.82 -7.98
C LYS A 142 -0.12 -15.25 -6.89
N ILE A 143 -0.52 -13.99 -6.96
CA ILE A 143 -1.42 -13.39 -5.97
C ILE A 143 -2.77 -14.11 -5.97
N HIS A 144 -3.30 -14.46 -7.14
CA HIS A 144 -4.55 -15.19 -7.26
C HIS A 144 -4.50 -16.59 -6.66
N SER A 145 -3.36 -17.29 -6.78
CA SER A 145 -3.20 -18.63 -6.18
C SER A 145 -2.87 -18.62 -4.69
N GLU A 146 -2.24 -17.56 -4.16
CA GLU A 146 -1.75 -17.52 -2.78
C GLU A 146 -2.56 -16.61 -1.84
N ASN A 147 -3.40 -15.69 -2.35
CA ASN A 147 -4.21 -14.80 -1.53
C ASN A 147 -5.70 -15.18 -1.63
N ASP A 148 -6.21 -15.86 -0.60
CA ASP A 148 -7.59 -16.35 -0.51
C ASP A 148 -8.66 -15.26 -0.65
N LYS A 149 -8.30 -13.99 -0.41
CA LYS A 149 -9.22 -12.85 -0.53
C LYS A 149 -9.28 -12.28 -1.94
N PHE A 150 -8.33 -12.61 -2.81
CA PHE A 150 -8.29 -12.16 -4.20
C PHE A 150 -9.01 -13.19 -5.08
N LEU A 151 -10.26 -12.89 -5.45
CA LEU A 151 -11.16 -13.87 -6.07
C LEU A 151 -10.97 -13.93 -7.59
N ASP A 152 -11.54 -14.96 -8.22
CA ASP A 152 -11.57 -15.11 -9.68
C ASP A 152 -12.16 -13.87 -10.38
N SER A 153 -13.18 -13.24 -9.77
CA SER A 153 -13.77 -12.01 -10.30
C SER A 153 -12.76 -10.87 -10.38
N ASP A 154 -11.89 -10.74 -9.38
CA ASP A 154 -10.86 -9.70 -9.34
C ASP A 154 -9.74 -10.02 -10.33
N HIS A 155 -9.37 -11.29 -10.45
CA HIS A 155 -8.42 -11.77 -11.46
C HIS A 155 -8.90 -11.44 -12.87
N VAL A 156 -10.14 -11.81 -13.20
CA VAL A 156 -10.76 -11.54 -14.51
C VAL A 156 -10.88 -10.04 -14.78
N GLU A 157 -11.18 -9.24 -13.76
CA GLU A 157 -11.23 -7.77 -13.90
C GLU A 157 -9.87 -7.20 -14.30
N VAL A 158 -8.79 -7.63 -13.65
CA VAL A 158 -7.43 -7.18 -13.98
C VAL A 158 -7.00 -7.66 -15.37
N LEU A 159 -7.35 -8.89 -15.77
CA LEU A 159 -7.01 -9.44 -17.08
C LEU A 159 -7.53 -8.58 -18.25
N ARG A 160 -8.64 -7.85 -18.08
CA ARG A 160 -9.19 -6.96 -19.11
C ARG A 160 -8.27 -5.80 -19.49
N TYR A 161 -7.25 -5.53 -18.68
CA TYR A 161 -6.28 -4.47 -18.90
C TYR A 161 -4.98 -4.98 -19.53
N PHE A 162 -4.82 -6.29 -19.72
CA PHE A 162 -3.68 -6.80 -20.47
C PHE A 162 -3.82 -6.41 -21.95
N PRO A 163 -2.72 -6.01 -22.60
CA PRO A 163 -2.75 -5.79 -24.03
C PRO A 163 -3.12 -7.10 -24.72
N VAL A 164 -4.14 -7.04 -25.57
CA VAL A 164 -4.51 -8.17 -26.43
C VAL A 164 -3.42 -8.29 -27.48
N ASP A 165 -2.77 -9.44 -27.57
CA ASP A 165 -1.84 -9.76 -28.66
C ASP A 165 -2.53 -9.42 -29.99
N SER A 166 -2.05 -8.38 -30.66
CA SER A 166 -2.58 -7.88 -31.94
C SER A 166 -1.91 -8.60 -33.10
#